data_AF-A0A5C8PXV0-F1
#
_entry.id   AF-A0A5C8PXV0-F1
#
_cell.length_a   1.000
_cell.length_b   1.000
_cell.length_c   1.000
_cell.angle_alpha   90.00
_cell.angle_beta   90.00
_cell.angle_gamma   90.00
#
_symmetry.space_group_name_H-M   'P 1'
#
loop_
_entity.id
_entity.type
_entity.pdbx_description
1 polymer ?
#
loop_
_entity_poly.entity_id
_entity_poly.type
_entity_poly.pdbx_seq_one_letter_code
_entity_poly.pdbx_strand_id
1 'polypeptide(L)'
;SAPWQSDGRPRRAGVSSFGVSGTNAHVILEEPPAVESVPEKVSEPAVVAESVGPVPWVVSGRGGAGLRGQAVRLAEFVRAGEGVDVAGVAAGLVGRARLESCGVVIGSGVEELVAGLDVLAVGGSVDGVVSGSVVGGK
;
A
#
# COMPACT_ATOMS: atom_id res chain seq x y z
N SER A 1 -17.17 -10.71 14.98
CA SER A 1 -15.95 -10.90 15.79
C SER A 1 -16.13 -10.17 17.12
N ALA A 2 -15.41 -10.59 18.17
CA ALA A 2 -15.34 -9.85 19.43
C ALA A 2 -14.01 -9.07 19.50
N PRO A 3 -13.97 -7.89 20.17
CA PRO A 3 -12.75 -7.10 20.30
C PRO A 3 -11.68 -7.85 21.12
N TRP A 4 -10.44 -7.86 20.64
CA TRP A 4 -9.30 -8.39 21.41
C TRP A 4 -8.75 -7.29 22.33
N GLN A 5 -9.23 -7.28 23.57
CA GLN A 5 -8.84 -6.28 24.57
C GLN A 5 -7.38 -6.48 25.03
N SER A 6 -6.72 -5.39 25.42
CA SER A 6 -5.38 -5.38 26.02
C SER A 6 -5.45 -4.65 27.36
N ASP A 7 -4.89 -5.25 28.41
CA ASP A 7 -4.89 -4.70 29.78
C ASP A 7 -3.58 -3.96 30.09
N GLY A 8 -3.09 -3.16 29.14
CA GLY A 8 -1.81 -2.46 29.28
C GLY A 8 -0.57 -3.36 29.15
N ARG A 9 -0.75 -4.59 28.63
CA ARG A 9 0.32 -5.52 28.28
C ARG A 9 0.22 -5.89 26.80
N PRO A 10 1.35 -6.17 26.12
CA PRO A 10 1.32 -6.68 24.76
C PRO A 10 0.44 -7.92 24.65
N ARG A 11 -0.43 -7.95 23.64
CA ARG A 11 -1.23 -9.14 23.37
C ARG A 11 -0.31 -10.29 22.98
N ARG A 12 -0.60 -11.50 23.48
CA ARG A 12 0.16 -12.72 23.15
C ARG A 12 -0.76 -13.80 22.63
N ALA A 13 -0.30 -14.55 21.64
CA ALA A 13 -0.98 -15.71 21.10
C ALA A 13 -0.03 -16.90 20.97
N GLY A 14 -0.52 -18.08 21.36
CA GLY A 14 0.16 -19.35 21.07
C GLY A 14 -0.40 -19.97 19.80
N VAL A 15 0.48 -20.39 18.89
CA VAL A 15 0.16 -21.18 17.71
C VAL A 15 0.77 -22.57 17.90
N SER A 16 -0.07 -23.60 17.93
CA SER A 16 0.36 -24.99 18.03
C SER A 16 0.06 -25.73 16.74
N SER A 17 0.98 -26.59 16.30
CA SER A 17 0.80 -27.51 15.18
C SER A 17 1.21 -28.90 15.59
N PHE A 18 0.34 -29.88 15.34
CA PHE A 18 0.53 -31.28 15.71
C PHE A 18 0.45 -32.14 14.44
N GLY A 19 1.59 -32.62 13.97
CA GLY A 19 1.67 -33.45 12.76
C GLY A 19 1.20 -34.87 13.02
N VAL A 20 0.53 -35.48 12.04
CA VAL A 20 0.04 -36.87 12.12
C VAL A 20 1.18 -37.89 12.32
N SER A 21 2.41 -37.54 11.92
CA SER A 21 3.62 -38.33 12.13
C SER A 21 4.19 -38.24 13.55
N GLY A 22 3.65 -37.36 14.40
CA GLY A 22 4.14 -37.08 15.75
C GLY A 22 5.09 -35.88 15.87
N THR A 23 5.41 -35.18 14.78
CA THR A 23 6.21 -33.94 14.84
C THR A 23 5.33 -32.76 15.26
N ASN A 24 5.71 -32.12 16.37
CA ASN A 24 4.95 -31.01 16.94
C ASN A 24 5.79 -29.72 16.92
N ALA A 25 5.13 -28.59 16.72
CA ALA A 25 5.73 -27.26 16.82
C ALA A 25 4.81 -26.31 17.60
N HIS A 26 5.40 -25.45 18.41
CA HIS A 26 4.69 -24.44 19.19
C HIS A 26 5.42 -23.11 19.12
N VAL A 27 4.69 -22.04 18.82
CA VAL A 27 5.22 -20.67 18.72
C VAL A 27 4.37 -19.74 19.56
N ILE A 28 5.02 -18.88 20.33
CA ILE A 28 4.38 -17.75 21.01
C ILE A 28 4.68 -16.48 20.21
N LEU A 29 3.63 -15.78 19.81
CA LEU A 29 3.69 -14.47 19.17
C LEU A 29 3.32 -13.40 20.19
N GLU A 30 4.07 -12.32 20.21
CA GLU A 30 3.78 -11.12 20.99
C GLU A 30 3.50 -9.96 20.03
N GLU A 31 2.52 -9.13 20.35
CA GLU A 31 2.26 -7.86 19.69
C GLU A 31 3.54 -7.00 19.65
N PRO A 32 3.89 -6.39 18.51
CA PRO A 32 5.08 -5.55 18.44
C PRO A 32 4.96 -4.37 19.43
N PRO A 33 6.08 -3.84 19.94
CA PRO A 33 6.04 -2.64 20.78
C PRO A 33 5.30 -1.53 20.02
N ALA A 34 4.53 -0.72 20.76
CA ALA A 34 3.91 0.46 20.20
C ALA A 34 5.02 1.32 19.58
N VAL A 35 4.96 1.49 18.26
CA VAL A 35 5.76 2.52 17.61
C VAL A 35 5.14 3.82 18.09
N GLU A 36 5.86 4.59 18.89
CA GLU A 36 5.47 5.98 19.14
C GLU A 36 5.28 6.61 17.77
N SER A 37 4.03 6.88 17.40
CA SER A 37 3.75 7.79 16.31
C SER A 37 4.53 9.05 16.67
N VAL A 38 5.59 9.34 15.91
CA VAL A 38 6.31 10.60 16.08
C VAL A 38 5.22 11.66 16.18
N PRO A 39 5.11 12.39 17.30
CA PRO A 39 4.01 13.33 17.44
C PRO A 39 4.05 14.22 16.21
N GLU A 40 2.94 14.31 15.49
CA GLU A 40 2.72 15.45 14.61
C GLU A 40 3.13 16.64 15.45
N LYS A 41 4.25 17.29 15.09
CA LYS A 41 4.67 18.50 15.76
C LYS A 41 3.44 19.39 15.72
N VAL A 42 2.82 19.62 16.87
CA VAL A 42 1.88 20.71 17.08
C VAL A 42 2.71 21.93 16.74
N SER A 43 2.59 22.34 15.49
CA SER A 43 3.35 23.43 14.95
C SER A 43 2.63 24.66 15.48
N GLU A 44 3.31 25.46 16.31
CA GLU A 44 3.06 26.91 16.37
C GLU A 44 2.68 27.40 14.98
N PRO A 45 1.64 28.23 14.83
CA PRO A 45 0.79 28.29 13.64
C PRO A 45 1.64 28.22 12.38
N ALA A 46 1.79 27.00 11.87
CA ALA A 46 2.53 26.77 10.67
C ALA A 46 1.73 27.49 9.60
N VAL A 47 2.37 28.44 8.93
CA VAL A 47 2.11 28.69 7.51
C VAL A 47 1.69 27.37 6.90
N VAL A 48 0.40 27.34 6.52
CA VAL A 48 -0.37 26.25 5.92
C VAL A 48 0.57 25.17 5.42
N ALA A 49 0.54 23.97 6.02
CA ALA A 49 1.34 22.83 5.54
C ALA A 49 1.15 22.75 4.03
N GLU A 50 2.15 23.24 3.30
CA GLU A 50 2.06 23.39 1.86
C GLU A 50 1.81 21.98 1.34
N SER A 51 0.68 21.83 0.66
CA SER A 51 0.30 20.63 -0.06
C SER A 51 1.54 19.94 -0.59
N VAL A 52 1.84 18.73 -0.09
CA VAL A 52 2.82 17.86 -0.75
C VAL A 52 2.40 17.87 -2.22
N GLY A 53 3.25 18.42 -3.09
CA GLY A 53 2.96 18.50 -4.52
C GLY A 53 2.57 17.12 -5.05
N PRO A 54 2.06 17.03 -6.28
CA PRO A 54 1.56 15.77 -6.83
C PRO A 54 2.58 14.63 -6.64
N VAL A 55 2.11 13.50 -6.11
CA VAL A 55 2.92 12.32 -5.82
C VAL A 55 2.74 11.24 -6.89
N PRO A 56 3.80 10.48 -7.24
CA PRO A 56 3.68 9.38 -8.18
C PRO A 56 3.32 8.07 -7.47
N TRP A 57 2.20 7.46 -7.85
CA TRP A 57 1.88 6.08 -7.52
C TRP A 57 2.36 5.15 -8.64
N VAL A 58 3.44 4.44 -8.36
CA VAL A 58 4.07 3.51 -9.31
C VAL A 58 3.51 2.10 -9.11
N VAL A 59 2.99 1.51 -10.18
CA VAL A 59 2.43 0.16 -10.19
C VAL A 59 3.15 -0.66 -11.25
N SER A 60 3.48 -1.92 -10.96
CA SER A 60 4.01 -2.84 -11.96
C SER A 60 3.37 -4.22 -11.86
N GLY A 61 3.35 -4.95 -12.97
CA GLY A 61 2.76 -6.26 -13.08
C GLY A 61 3.41 -7.10 -14.17
N ARG A 62 3.19 -8.42 -14.12
CA ARG A 62 3.64 -9.35 -15.17
C ARG A 62 2.68 -9.27 -16.35
N GLY A 63 3.15 -8.72 -17.46
CA GLY A 63 2.33 -8.34 -18.62
C GLY A 63 1.23 -7.30 -18.32
N GLY A 64 0.53 -6.87 -19.38
CA GLY A 64 -0.52 -5.84 -19.28
C GLY A 64 -1.69 -6.24 -18.38
N ALA A 65 -2.08 -7.53 -18.36
CA ALA A 65 -3.13 -8.01 -17.45
C ALA A 65 -2.71 -7.94 -15.98
N GLY A 66 -1.44 -8.26 -15.68
CA GLY A 66 -0.89 -8.12 -14.34
C GLY A 66 -0.87 -6.67 -13.87
N LEU A 67 -0.47 -5.73 -14.74
CA LEU A 67 -0.49 -4.30 -14.43
C LEU A 67 -1.91 -3.80 -14.12
N ARG A 68 -2.89 -4.15 -14.97
CA ARG A 68 -4.30 -3.79 -14.74
C ARG A 68 -4.83 -4.36 -13.43
N GLY A 69 -4.56 -5.64 -13.15
CA GLY A 69 -4.98 -6.27 -11.90
C GLY A 69 -4.31 -5.68 -10.64
N GLN A 70 -3.11 -5.12 -10.76
CA GLN A 70 -2.47 -4.39 -9.65
C GLN A 70 -3.09 -3.01 -9.46
N ALA A 71 -3.44 -2.31 -10.55
CA ALA A 71 -4.13 -1.02 -10.48
C ALA A 71 -5.50 -1.14 -9.78
N VAL A 72 -6.29 -2.16 -10.14
CA VAL A 72 -7.58 -2.46 -9.47
C VAL A 72 -7.39 -2.67 -7.96
N ARG A 73 -6.46 -3.57 -7.58
CA ARG A 73 -6.24 -3.89 -6.16
C ARG A 73 -5.75 -2.69 -5.34
N LEU A 74 -4.94 -1.82 -5.93
CA LEU A 74 -4.51 -0.59 -5.26
C LEU A 74 -5.69 0.38 -5.09
N ALA A 75 -6.52 0.56 -6.11
CA ALA A 75 -7.70 1.41 -6.03
C ALA A 75 -8.70 0.90 -4.99
N GLU A 76 -8.94 -0.42 -4.94
CA GLU A 76 -9.79 -1.07 -3.92
C GLU A 76 -9.24 -0.86 -2.50
N PHE A 77 -7.93 -1.07 -2.31
CA PHE A 77 -7.28 -0.85 -1.02
C PHE A 77 -7.47 0.59 -0.53
N VAL A 78 -7.25 1.57 -1.41
CA VAL A 78 -7.37 3.00 -1.07
C VAL A 78 -8.82 3.37 -0.76
N ARG A 79 -9.79 2.89 -1.55
CA ARG A 79 -11.22 3.14 -1.30
C ARG A 79 -11.73 2.54 0.00
N ALA A 80 -11.15 1.43 0.44
CA ALA A 80 -11.53 0.77 1.69
C ALA A 80 -10.92 1.45 2.93
N GLY A 81 -9.90 2.30 2.76
CA GLY A 81 -9.22 2.99 3.86
C GLY A 81 -9.84 4.34 4.19
N GLU A 82 -10.02 4.62 5.47
CA GLU A 82 -10.28 5.98 5.97
C GLU A 82 -8.96 6.68 6.28
N GLY A 83 -8.81 7.95 5.87
CA GLY A 83 -7.62 8.75 6.19
C GLY A 83 -6.33 8.28 5.50
N VAL A 84 -6.41 7.86 4.23
CA VAL A 84 -5.24 7.37 3.48
C VAL A 84 -4.20 8.49 3.29
N ASP A 85 -2.98 8.26 3.80
CA ASP A 85 -1.81 9.08 3.51
C ASP A 85 -1.29 8.77 2.09
N VAL A 86 -1.58 9.68 1.14
CA VAL A 86 -1.19 9.53 -0.27
C VAL A 86 0.32 9.45 -0.48
N ALA A 87 1.11 10.15 0.35
CA ALA A 87 2.56 10.13 0.28
C ALA A 87 3.12 8.84 0.89
N GLY A 88 2.54 8.37 2.00
CA GLY A 88 2.85 7.07 2.60
C GLY A 88 2.57 5.89 1.66
N VAL A 89 1.46 5.94 0.91
CA VAL A 89 1.18 4.95 -0.15
C VAL A 89 2.26 5.00 -1.24
N ALA A 90 2.61 6.19 -1.73
CA ALA A 90 3.66 6.36 -2.73
C ALA A 90 5.00 5.76 -2.25
N ALA A 91 5.39 6.05 -1.01
CA ALA A 91 6.62 5.52 -0.39
C ALA A 91 6.59 3.98 -0.30
N GLY A 92 5.46 3.40 0.12
CA GLY A 92 5.28 1.95 0.18
C GLY A 92 5.35 1.26 -1.19
N LEU A 93 4.97 1.95 -2.26
CA LEU A 93 5.05 1.43 -3.63
C LEU A 93 6.49 1.37 -4.17
N VAL A 94 7.38 2.26 -3.72
CA VAL A 94 8.80 2.29 -4.15
C VAL A 94 9.55 0.99 -3.78
N GLY A 95 9.18 0.36 -2.66
CA GLY A 95 9.79 -0.90 -2.20
C GLY A 95 9.28 -2.15 -2.91
N ARG A 96 8.33 -2.03 -3.84
CA ARG A 96 7.76 -3.18 -4.56
C ARG A 96 8.68 -3.63 -5.70
N ALA A 97 8.52 -4.90 -6.09
CA ALA A 97 9.21 -5.45 -7.25
C ALA A 97 8.89 -4.62 -8.51
N ARG A 98 9.89 -4.44 -9.38
CA ARG A 98 9.76 -3.73 -10.66
C ARG A 98 9.66 -4.75 -11.79
N LEU A 99 8.44 -4.97 -12.27
CA LEU A 99 8.14 -5.91 -13.35
C LEU A 99 8.08 -5.22 -14.71
N GLU A 100 8.06 -6.02 -15.77
CA GLU A 100 8.26 -5.52 -17.13
C GLU A 100 7.13 -4.64 -17.67
N SER A 101 5.91 -4.71 -17.11
CA SER A 101 4.82 -3.79 -17.42
C SER A 101 4.60 -2.85 -16.24
N CYS A 102 4.79 -1.55 -16.45
CA CYS A 102 4.69 -0.53 -15.40
C CYS A 102 3.72 0.59 -15.79
N GLY A 103 3.14 1.20 -14.77
CA GLY A 103 2.30 2.38 -14.87
C GLY A 103 2.57 3.34 -13.72
N VAL A 104 2.40 4.62 -13.98
CA VAL A 104 2.54 5.71 -13.00
C VAL A 104 1.30 6.58 -13.09
N VAL A 105 0.68 6.80 -11.93
CA VAL A 105 -0.41 7.77 -11.76
C VAL A 105 0.14 8.91 -10.91
N ILE A 106 0.03 10.14 -11.40
CA ILE A 106 0.49 11.35 -10.71
C ILE A 106 -0.74 12.11 -10.23
N GLY A 107 -0.78 12.50 -8.95
CA GLY A 107 -1.89 13.26 -8.39
C GLY A 107 -1.62 13.75 -6.98
N SER A 108 -2.40 14.73 -6.54
CA SER A 108 -2.26 15.38 -5.22
C SER A 108 -3.26 14.89 -4.17
N GLY A 109 -4.26 14.11 -4.58
CA GLY A 109 -5.33 13.63 -3.70
C GLY A 109 -5.82 12.24 -4.04
N VAL A 110 -6.54 11.64 -3.08
CA VAL A 110 -7.05 10.27 -3.19
C VAL A 110 -7.97 10.10 -4.40
N GLU A 111 -8.91 11.04 -4.61
CA GLU A 111 -9.88 10.96 -5.70
C GLU A 111 -9.21 10.96 -7.08
N GLU A 112 -8.24 11.86 -7.29
CA GLU A 112 -7.48 11.98 -8.53
C GLU A 112 -6.64 10.72 -8.80
N LEU A 113 -5.92 10.25 -7.77
CA LEU A 113 -5.07 9.07 -7.88
C LEU A 113 -5.89 7.80 -8.14
N VAL A 114 -7.05 7.66 -7.49
CA VAL A 114 -7.97 6.53 -7.71
C VAL A 114 -8.57 6.59 -9.12
N ALA A 115 -8.98 7.76 -9.61
CA ALA A 115 -9.47 7.90 -10.98
C ALA A 115 -8.39 7.53 -12.01
N GLY A 116 -7.15 7.95 -11.80
CA GLY A 116 -6.03 7.55 -12.66
C GLY A 116 -5.72 6.05 -12.61
N LEU A 117 -5.88 5.41 -11.44
CA LEU A 117 -5.77 3.95 -11.33
C LEU A 117 -6.89 3.22 -12.07
N ASP A 118 -8.12 3.75 -12.08
CA ASP A 118 -9.22 3.17 -12.87
C ASP A 118 -8.94 3.25 -14.37
N VAL A 119 -8.37 4.37 -14.84
CA VAL A 119 -7.92 4.51 -16.22
C VAL A 119 -6.84 3.48 -16.54
N LEU A 120 -5.84 3.34 -15.67
CA LEU A 120 -4.78 2.35 -15.83
C LEU A 120 -5.34 0.92 -15.80
N ALA A 121 -6.35 0.64 -14.98
CA ALA A 121 -7.00 -0.66 -14.83
C ALA A 121 -7.73 -1.13 -16.08
N VAL A 122 -8.17 -0.22 -16.96
CA VAL A 122 -8.74 -0.56 -18.27
C VAL A 122 -7.72 -0.47 -19.41
N GLY A 123 -6.45 -0.15 -19.11
CA GLY A 123 -5.39 0.03 -20.09
C GLY A 123 -5.49 1.35 -20.87
N GLY A 124 -6.19 2.34 -20.31
CA GLY A 124 -6.26 3.68 -20.87
C GLY A 124 -5.03 4.52 -20.54
N SER A 125 -4.96 5.70 -21.16
CA SER A 125 -3.95 6.73 -20.87
C SER A 125 -4.62 8.10 -20.95
N VAL A 126 -4.28 8.95 -20.00
CA VAL A 126 -4.71 10.34 -19.88
C VAL A 126 -3.54 11.14 -19.29
N ASP A 127 -3.63 12.46 -19.29
CA ASP A 127 -2.64 13.30 -18.59
C ASP A 127 -2.51 12.87 -17.13
N GLY A 128 -1.27 12.72 -16.67
CA GLY A 128 -0.98 12.19 -15.33
C GLY A 128 -1.01 10.66 -15.20
N VAL A 129 -1.39 9.91 -16.25
CA VAL A 129 -1.37 8.43 -16.28
C VAL A 129 -0.53 7.91 -17.43
N VAL A 130 0.67 7.40 -17.10
CA VAL A 130 1.64 6.89 -18.06
C VAL A 130 1.84 5.40 -17.83
N SER A 131 1.80 4.59 -18.89
CA SER A 131 2.16 3.17 -18.80
C SER A 131 3.10 2.77 -19.93
N GLY A 132 3.85 1.71 -19.68
CA GLY A 132 4.82 1.18 -20.62
C GLY A 132 5.20 -0.25 -20.29
N SER A 133 5.84 -0.91 -21.25
CA SER A 133 6.42 -2.23 -21.03
C SER A 133 7.77 -2.35 -21.69
N VAL A 134 8.68 -3.09 -21.06
CA VAL A 134 9.95 -3.47 -21.68
C VAL A 134 9.66 -4.41 -22.84
N VAL A 135 9.95 -3.97 -24.06
CA VAL A 135 9.98 -4.85 -25.23
C VAL A 135 11.36 -5.46 -25.29
N GLY A 136 11.46 -6.79 -25.30
CA GLY A 136 12.74 -7.47 -25.45
C GLY A 136 13.45 -7.00 -26.72
N GLY A 137 14.66 -6.46 -26.58
CA GLY A 137 15.49 -6.09 -27.71
C GLY A 137 15.88 -7.33 -28.51
N LYS A 138 15.83 -7.22 -29.85
CA LYS A 138 16.47 -8.18 -30.75
C LYS A 138 17.98 -8.00 -30.75
#